data_AF-A0AA86JKX5-F1
#
_entry.id   AF-A0AA86JKX5-F1
#
_cell.length_a   1.000
_cell.length_b   1.000
_cell.length_c   1.000
_cell.angle_alpha   90.00
_cell.angle_beta   90.00
_cell.angle_gamma   90.00
#
_symmetry.space_group_name_H-M   'P 1'
#
loop_
_entity.id
_entity.type
_entity.pdbx_description
1 polymer ?
#
loop_
_entity_poly.entity_id
_entity_poly.type
_entity_poly.pdbx_seq_one_letter_code
_entity_poly.pdbx_strand_id
1 'polypeptide(L)'
;MVLLAFFDPFYIGGLTLGCLIANILGPNGIADIIFGTIATFISVYAISLTGKYIKNNTKSLVIASLWPTIFNGLIIGWMLNYLYQLPLVLSMGEVAIGEFVVVTIVGVPVVKMIQSKYKKLLVVSQY
;
A
#
# COMPACT_ATOMS: atom_id res chain seq x y z
N MET A 1 2.37 -5.00 -4.16
CA MET A 1 1.23 -4.47 -4.94
C MET A 1 -0.03 -4.41 -4.07
N VAL A 2 -0.16 -3.36 -3.28
CA VAL A 2 -1.29 -3.12 -2.35
C VAL A 2 -2.60 -2.71 -3.05
N LEU A 3 -2.50 -2.29 -4.32
CA LEU A 3 -3.64 -1.88 -5.14
C LEU A 3 -4.63 -3.01 -5.46
N LEU A 4 -4.33 -4.27 -5.13
CA LEU A 4 -5.29 -5.37 -5.30
C LEU A 4 -6.52 -5.21 -4.39
N ALA A 5 -6.34 -4.64 -3.19
CA ALA A 5 -7.47 -4.37 -2.28
C ALA A 5 -8.43 -3.28 -2.79
N PHE A 6 -8.06 -2.59 -3.87
CA PHE A 6 -8.96 -1.69 -4.58
C PHE A 6 -10.07 -2.46 -5.31
N PHE A 7 -9.78 -3.68 -5.77
CA PHE A 7 -10.73 -4.51 -6.51
C PHE A 7 -11.63 -5.33 -5.60
N ASP A 8 -11.05 -5.91 -4.55
CA ASP A 8 -11.78 -6.75 -3.61
C ASP A 8 -11.22 -6.59 -2.19
N PRO A 9 -12.06 -6.27 -1.19
CA PRO A 9 -11.62 -6.19 0.21
C PRO A 9 -11.09 -7.53 0.76
N PHE A 10 -11.37 -8.67 0.11
CA PHE A 10 -10.79 -9.96 0.50
C PHE A 10 -9.25 -9.96 0.43
N TYR A 11 -8.66 -9.17 -0.49
CA TYR A 11 -7.21 -9.04 -0.57
C TYR A 11 -6.58 -8.30 0.60
N ILE A 12 -7.37 -7.60 1.45
CA ILE A 12 -6.83 -6.91 2.64
C ILE A 12 -6.10 -7.92 3.54
N GLY A 13 -6.74 -9.05 3.85
CA GLY A 13 -6.17 -10.06 4.73
C GLY A 13 -4.94 -10.76 4.12
N GLY A 14 -4.97 -11.06 2.83
CA GLY A 14 -3.83 -11.67 2.14
C GLY A 14 -2.61 -10.75 2.08
N LEU A 15 -2.83 -9.45 1.81
CA LEU A 15 -1.76 -8.46 1.75
C LEU A 15 -1.15 -8.19 3.12
N THR A 16 -1.95 -8.14 4.18
CA THR A 16 -1.45 -7.90 5.54
C THR A 16 -0.69 -9.10 6.08
N LEU A 17 -1.19 -10.32 5.83
CA LEU A 17 -0.49 -11.55 6.21
C LEU A 17 0.82 -11.73 5.42
N GLY A 18 0.84 -11.37 4.13
CA GLY A 18 2.06 -11.33 3.34
C GLY A 18 3.08 -10.33 3.90
N CYS A 19 2.64 -9.14 4.32
CA CYS A 19 3.50 -8.15 4.97
C CYS A 19 4.04 -8.66 6.31
N LEU A 20 3.20 -9.29 7.13
CA LEU A 20 3.61 -9.89 8.41
C LEU A 20 4.74 -10.90 8.19
N ILE A 21 4.58 -11.83 7.23
CA ILE A 21 5.60 -12.85 6.92
C ILE A 21 6.89 -12.20 6.41
N ALA A 22 6.78 -11.22 5.51
CA ALA A 22 7.94 -10.50 4.98
C ALA A 22 8.72 -9.78 6.10
N ASN A 23 8.02 -9.16 7.04
CA ASN A 23 8.63 -8.43 8.15
C ASN A 23 9.19 -9.37 9.23
N ILE A 24 8.62 -10.57 9.42
CA ILE A 24 9.20 -11.62 10.26
C ILE A 24 10.58 -12.06 9.73
N LEU A 25 10.70 -12.16 8.41
CA LEU A 25 11.97 -12.51 7.74
C LEU A 25 12.90 -11.28 7.57
N GLY A 26 12.41 -10.09 7.92
CA GLY A 26 13.12 -8.83 7.75
C GLY A 26 14.17 -8.57 8.84
N PRO A 27 15.18 -7.73 8.55
CA PRO A 27 16.28 -7.44 9.49
C PRO A 27 15.87 -6.51 10.65
N ASN A 28 14.74 -5.82 10.54
CA ASN A 28 14.30 -4.76 11.46
C ASN A 28 13.60 -5.28 12.73
N GLY A 29 13.47 -6.61 12.88
CA GLY A 29 12.94 -7.25 14.07
C GLY A 29 11.46 -6.97 14.35
N ILE A 30 11.07 -7.06 15.63
CA ILE A 30 9.67 -7.01 16.09
C ILE A 30 8.98 -5.67 15.78
N ALA A 31 9.74 -4.56 15.77
CA ALA A 31 9.19 -3.24 15.49
C ALA A 31 8.55 -3.19 14.09
N ASP A 32 9.23 -3.73 13.08
CA ASP A 32 8.72 -3.71 11.70
C ASP A 32 7.55 -4.68 11.51
N ILE A 33 7.53 -5.80 12.23
CA ILE A 33 6.39 -6.72 12.25
C ILE A 33 5.14 -5.99 12.75
N ILE A 34 5.24 -5.23 13.84
CA ILE A 34 4.07 -4.55 14.41
C ILE A 34 3.72 -3.30 13.59
N PHE A 35 4.65 -2.35 13.48
CA PHE A 35 4.40 -1.06 12.85
C PHE A 35 4.21 -1.18 11.34
N GLY A 36 4.98 -2.02 10.66
CA GLY A 36 4.85 -2.24 9.21
C GLY A 36 3.55 -2.95 8.84
N THR A 37 3.13 -3.95 9.62
CA THR A 37 1.84 -4.63 9.37
C THR A 37 0.65 -3.72 9.66
N ILE A 38 0.71 -2.90 10.73
CA ILE A 38 -0.32 -1.91 11.03
C ILE A 38 -0.40 -0.83 9.93
N ALA A 39 0.74 -0.28 9.52
CA ALA A 39 0.81 0.72 8.45
C ALA A 39 0.22 0.19 7.14
N THR A 40 0.57 -1.05 6.80
CA THR A 40 0.04 -1.74 5.62
C THR A 40 -1.47 -1.99 5.76
N PHE A 41 -1.94 -2.46 6.91
CA PHE A 41 -3.37 -2.67 7.15
C PHE A 41 -4.18 -1.39 6.94
N ILE A 42 -3.73 -0.27 7.53
CA ILE A 42 -4.39 1.04 7.40
C ILE A 42 -4.38 1.50 5.93
N SER A 43 -3.24 1.37 5.25
CA SER A 43 -3.10 1.75 3.83
C SER A 43 -4.05 0.98 2.93
N VAL A 44 -4.09 -0.35 3.10
CA VAL A 44 -4.87 -1.27 2.27
C VAL A 44 -6.37 -1.12 2.55
N TYR A 45 -6.74 -0.85 3.80
CA TYR A 45 -8.11 -0.48 4.17
C TYR A 45 -8.54 0.85 3.53
N ALA A 46 -7.68 1.89 3.57
CA ALA A 46 -7.96 3.19 2.94
C ALA A 46 -8.06 3.09 1.41
N ILE A 47 -7.24 2.24 0.78
CA ILE A 47 -7.35 1.88 -0.64
C ILE A 47 -8.74 1.30 -0.94
N SER A 48 -9.18 0.31 -0.15
CA SER A 48 -10.49 -0.34 -0.34
C SER A 48 -11.63 0.66 -0.20
N LEU A 49 -11.55 1.54 0.81
CA LEU A 49 -12.48 2.64 1.01
C LEU A 49 -12.53 3.55 -0.23
N THR A 50 -11.37 3.95 -0.74
CA THR A 50 -11.29 4.83 -1.93
C THR A 50 -11.94 4.20 -3.16
N GLY A 51 -11.77 2.89 -3.36
CA GLY A 51 -12.46 2.15 -4.42
C GLY A 51 -13.97 2.10 -4.27
N LYS A 52 -14.48 2.04 -3.02
CA LYS A 52 -15.92 2.02 -2.74
C LYS A 52 -16.59 3.38 -2.87
N TYR A 53 -15.94 4.46 -2.44
CA TYR A 53 -16.56 5.79 -2.38
C TYR A 53 -16.36 6.62 -3.67
N ILE A 54 -15.30 6.37 -4.46
CA ILE A 54 -15.01 7.16 -5.67
C ILE A 54 -15.32 6.35 -6.93
N LYS A 55 -16.43 6.66 -7.59
CA LYS A 55 -16.90 5.98 -8.81
C LYS A 55 -16.01 6.21 -10.05
N ASN A 56 -15.11 7.19 -10.04
CA ASN A 56 -14.23 7.46 -11.18
C ASN A 56 -12.98 6.58 -11.13
N ASN A 57 -13.02 5.44 -11.84
CA ASN A 57 -11.98 4.41 -11.87
C ASN A 57 -10.54 4.90 -12.10
N THR A 58 -10.32 6.00 -12.82
CA THR A 58 -8.93 6.48 -13.04
C THR A 58 -8.45 7.39 -11.92
N LYS A 59 -9.32 8.28 -11.42
CA LYS A 59 -8.96 9.19 -10.33
C LYS A 59 -8.90 8.45 -9.00
N SER A 60 -9.82 7.52 -8.75
CA SER A 60 -9.86 6.72 -7.53
C SER A 60 -8.62 5.85 -7.38
N LEU A 61 -8.10 5.30 -8.48
CA LEU A 61 -6.90 4.45 -8.47
C LEU A 61 -5.62 5.23 -8.15
N VAL A 62 -5.51 6.45 -8.68
CA VAL A 62 -4.39 7.36 -8.34
C VAL A 62 -4.50 7.82 -6.89
N ILE A 63 -5.70 8.16 -6.40
CA ILE A 63 -5.88 8.53 -4.98
C ILE A 63 -5.56 7.33 -4.08
N ALA A 64 -6.00 6.13 -4.48
CA ALA A 64 -5.73 4.90 -3.75
C ALA A 64 -4.22 4.63 -3.64
N SER A 65 -3.45 4.88 -4.70
CA SER A 65 -1.99 4.67 -4.70
C SER A 65 -1.21 5.63 -3.80
N LEU A 66 -1.82 6.73 -3.36
CA LEU A 66 -1.18 7.70 -2.46
C LEU A 66 -1.28 7.31 -0.99
N TRP A 67 -2.29 6.54 -0.58
CA TRP A 67 -2.43 6.13 0.83
C TRP A 67 -1.21 5.40 1.39
N PRO A 68 -0.62 4.41 0.69
CA PRO A 68 0.60 3.74 1.14
C PRO A 68 1.78 4.69 1.29
N THR A 69 1.95 5.61 0.34
CA THR A 69 3.01 6.64 0.41
C THR A 69 2.90 7.49 1.67
N ILE A 70 1.67 7.86 2.06
CA ILE A 70 1.43 8.66 3.26
C ILE A 70 1.66 7.80 4.51
N PHE A 71 0.95 6.69 4.67
CA PHE A 71 1.00 5.91 5.91
C PHE A 71 2.34 5.21 6.11
N ASN A 72 2.88 4.53 5.10
CA ASN A 72 4.19 3.87 5.24
C ASN A 72 5.31 4.91 5.35
N GLY A 73 5.25 6.00 4.59
CA GLY A 73 6.23 7.09 4.69
C GLY A 73 6.30 7.70 6.09
N LEU A 74 5.14 7.96 6.70
CA LEU A 74 5.07 8.50 8.07
C LEU A 74 5.46 7.45 9.13
N ILE A 75 4.84 6.27 9.10
CA ILE A 75 4.97 5.27 10.18
C ILE A 75 6.33 4.59 10.12
N ILE A 76 6.76 4.10 8.95
CA ILE A 76 8.06 3.44 8.80
C ILE A 76 9.19 4.46 8.84
N GLY A 77 9.01 5.65 8.26
CA GLY A 77 10.01 6.73 8.39
C GLY A 77 10.26 7.12 9.84
N TRP A 78 9.21 7.20 10.67
CA TRP A 78 9.35 7.42 12.11
C TRP A 78 10.00 6.22 12.84
N MET A 79 9.60 5.00 12.48
CA MET A 79 10.21 3.77 13.04
C MET A 79 11.72 3.72 12.78
N LEU A 80 12.17 4.07 11.57
CA LEU A 80 13.58 4.09 11.20
C LEU A 80 14.37 5.15 11.99
N ASN A 81 13.78 6.33 12.23
CA ASN A 81 14.38 7.31 13.12
C ASN A 81 14.52 6.78 14.55
N TYR A 82 13.52 6.06 15.06
CA TYR A 82 13.57 5.49 16.42
C TYR A 82 14.62 4.37 16.56
N LEU A 83 14.73 3.48 15.57
CA LEU A 83 15.63 2.33 15.62
C LEU A 83 17.09 2.68 15.31
N TYR A 84 17.32 3.50 14.29
CA TYR A 84 18.65 3.76 13.73
C TYR A 84 19.14 5.19 13.97
N GLN A 85 18.36 6.03 14.66
CA GLN A 85 18.64 7.47 14.87
C GLN A 85 18.91 8.25 13.57
N LEU A 86 18.35 7.77 12.46
CA LEU A 86 18.46 8.41 11.16
C LEU A 86 17.65 9.71 11.13
N PRO A 87 18.05 10.73 10.36
CA PRO A 87 17.32 11.99 10.25
C PRO A 87 15.88 11.75 9.77
N LEU A 88 14.91 12.08 10.63
CA LEU A 88 13.48 11.76 10.46
C LEU A 88 12.91 12.20 9.10
N VAL A 89 13.17 13.44 8.69
CA VAL A 89 12.66 13.98 7.41
C VAL A 89 13.24 13.22 6.21
N LEU A 90 14.51 12.82 6.29
CA LEU A 90 15.19 12.06 5.24
C LEU A 90 14.62 10.64 5.17
N SER A 91 14.49 9.93 6.29
CA SER A 91 13.92 8.57 6.31
C SER A 91 12.47 8.54 5.83
N MET A 92 11.64 9.50 6.26
CA MET A 92 10.26 9.62 5.77
C MET A 92 10.23 9.94 4.28
N GLY A 93 11.11 10.84 3.81
CA GLY A 93 11.23 11.19 2.41
C GLY A 93 11.63 10.01 1.53
N GLU A 94 12.64 9.23 1.94
CA GLU A 94 13.12 8.06 1.21
C GLU A 94 12.04 6.98 1.10
N VAL A 95 11.36 6.64 2.21
CA VAL A 95 10.27 5.66 2.22
C VAL A 95 9.11 6.16 1.37
N ALA A 96 8.70 7.42 1.52
CA ALA A 96 7.60 8.01 0.74
C ALA A 96 7.92 8.02 -0.76
N ILE A 97 9.14 8.40 -1.16
CA ILE A 97 9.55 8.42 -2.57
C ILE A 97 9.57 6.98 -3.13
N GLY A 98 10.14 6.03 -2.39
CA GLY A 98 10.16 4.62 -2.81
C GLY A 98 8.76 4.06 -3.03
N GLU A 99 7.87 4.24 -2.06
CA GLU A 99 6.46 3.82 -2.17
C GLU A 99 5.73 4.55 -3.30
N PHE A 100 5.95 5.86 -3.47
CA PHE A 100 5.34 6.62 -4.55
C PHE A 100 5.75 6.10 -5.93
N VAL A 101 7.04 5.83 -6.13
CA VAL A 101 7.55 5.30 -7.40
C VAL A 101 6.97 3.91 -7.66
N VAL A 102 7.02 3.00 -6.69
CA VAL A 102 6.59 1.62 -6.89
C VAL A 102 5.07 1.50 -7.01
N VAL A 103 4.30 2.18 -6.16
CA VAL A 103 2.84 2.05 -6.11
C VAL A 103 2.15 2.98 -7.10
N THR A 104 2.57 4.24 -7.19
CA THR A 104 1.90 5.23 -8.06
C THR A 104 2.45 5.20 -9.48
N ILE A 105 3.77 5.29 -9.67
CA ILE A 105 4.35 5.35 -11.03
C ILE A 105 4.29 3.99 -11.73
N VAL A 106 4.63 2.90 -11.03
CA VAL A 106 4.63 1.55 -11.62
C VAL A 106 3.30 0.83 -11.42
N GLY A 107 2.73 0.89 -10.22
CA GLY A 107 1.50 0.16 -9.89
C GLY A 107 0.27 0.61 -10.67
N VAL A 108 0.05 1.92 -10.84
CA VAL A 108 -1.13 2.42 -11.56
C VAL A 108 -1.17 1.99 -13.03
N PRO A 109 -0.09 2.11 -13.83
CA PRO A 109 -0.05 1.59 -15.20
C PRO A 109 -0.27 0.09 -15.28
N VAL A 110 0.39 -0.70 -14.41
CA VAL A 110 0.24 -2.16 -14.36
C VAL A 110 -1.22 -2.53 -14.11
N VAL A 111 -1.86 -1.90 -13.12
CA VAL A 111 -3.25 -2.16 -12.81
C VAL A 111 -4.18 -1.74 -13.95
N LYS A 112 -3.92 -0.62 -14.62
CA LYS A 112 -4.69 -0.20 -15.81
C LYS A 112 -4.57 -1.19 -16.97
N MET A 113 -3.37 -1.73 -17.22
CA MET A 113 -3.17 -2.76 -18.25
C MET A 113 -3.96 -4.03 -17.93
N ILE A 114 -3.95 -4.45 -16.66
CA ILE A 114 -4.74 -5.61 -16.19
C ILE A 114 -6.24 -5.33 -16.35
N GLN A 115 -6.72 -4.14 -15.98
CA GLN A 115 -8.13 -3.75 -16.16
C GLN A 115 -8.56 -3.77 -17.62
N SER A 116 -7.70 -3.29 -18.53
CA SER A 116 -8.00 -3.28 -19.96
C SER A 116 -8.14 -4.71 -20.52
N LYS A 117 -7.30 -5.64 -20.06
CA LYS A 117 -7.28 -7.03 -20.56
C LYS A 117 -8.32 -7.94 -19.88
N TYR A 118 -8.59 -7.73 -18.59
CA TYR A 118 -9.41 -8.63 -17.76
C TYR A 118 -10.68 -7.96 -17.20
N LYS A 119 -11.22 -6.96 -17.90
CA LYS A 119 -12.39 -6.17 -17.49
C LYS A 119 -13.58 -7.02 -17.01
N LYS A 120 -13.83 -8.19 -17.62
CA LYS A 120 -14.93 -9.08 -17.24
C LYS A 120 -14.71 -9.80 -15.89
N LEU A 121 -13.48 -10.13 -15.52
CA LEU A 121 -13.18 -10.82 -14.26
C LEU A 121 -13.21 -9.85 -13.08
N LEU A 122 -12.75 -8.61 -13.28
CA LEU A 122 -12.68 -7.61 -12.22
C LEU A 122 -14.04 -6.95 -11.89
N VAL A 123 -15.00 -6.96 -12.83
CA VAL A 123 -16.38 -6.47 -12.60
C VAL A 123 -17.19 -7.44 -11.73
N VAL A 124 -16.86 -8.74 -11.74
CA VAL A 124 -17.56 -9.75 -10.91
C VAL A 124 -17.19 -9.64 -9.43
N SER A 125 -15.99 -9.18 -9.07
CA SER A 125 -15.59 -8.91 -7.66
C SER A 125 -16.29 -7.72 -7.02
N GLN A 126 -17.01 -6.89 -7.79
CA GLN A 126 -17.68 -5.69 -7.27
C GLN A 126 -19.14 -5.94 -6.85
N TYR A 127 -19.61 -7.19 -6.87
CA TYR A 127 -20.96 -7.61 -6.46
C TYR A 127 -20.93 -8.39 -5.15
#